data_AF-A0AAF0C7R9-F1
#
_entry.id   AF-A0AAF0C7R9-F1
#
_cell.length_a   1.000
_cell.length_b   1.000
_cell.length_c   1.000
_cell.angle_alpha   90.00
_cell.angle_beta   90.00
_cell.angle_gamma   90.00
#
_symmetry.space_group_name_H-M   'P 1'
#
loop_
_entity.id
_entity.type
_entity.pdbx_description
1 polymer ?
#
loop_
_entity_poly.entity_id
_entity_poly.type
_entity_poly.pdbx_seq_one_letter_code
_entity_poly.pdbx_strand_id
1 'polypeptide(L)'
;MTTEPMQMSAPDLKQELLALIALSEEMLAIAQEEEIDVNLLAEKEQQRSAGVQHFFQAYDKSAYQTEKQLLSTLQQLDRQILTRCNEYKQTVADQLIGFKKNQKAVNAYKGK
;
A
#
# COMPACT_ATOMS: atom_id res chain seq x y z
N MET A 1 -38.58 9.87 -6.13
CA MET A 1 -37.54 9.11 -6.84
C MET A 1 -36.89 8.20 -5.83
N THR A 2 -37.25 6.92 -5.82
CA THR A 2 -36.66 5.90 -4.96
C THR A 2 -35.45 5.33 -5.70
N THR A 3 -34.24 5.67 -5.26
CA THR A 3 -33.02 4.98 -5.68
C THR A 3 -33.03 3.61 -5.02
N GLU A 4 -33.41 2.58 -5.76
CA GLU A 4 -33.14 1.19 -5.38
C GLU A 4 -31.62 0.99 -5.28
N PRO A 5 -31.12 0.23 -4.30
CA PRO A 5 -29.71 -0.14 -4.29
C PRO A 5 -29.45 -1.04 -5.51
N MET A 6 -28.72 -0.53 -6.51
CA MET A 6 -28.22 -1.34 -7.62
C MET A 6 -27.31 -2.41 -7.04
N GLN A 7 -27.81 -3.63 -6.95
CA GLN A 7 -27.04 -4.80 -6.56
C GLN A 7 -26.07 -5.10 -7.73
N MET A 8 -24.80 -4.70 -7.58
CA MET A 8 -23.77 -4.89 -8.61
C MET A 8 -23.46 -6.37 -8.79
N SER A 9 -23.15 -6.77 -10.03
CA SER A 9 -23.09 -8.18 -10.43
C SER A 9 -21.72 -8.81 -10.17
N ALA A 10 -21.64 -10.14 -10.09
CA ALA A 10 -20.37 -10.86 -9.87
C ALA A 10 -19.26 -10.57 -10.91
N PRO A 11 -19.56 -10.36 -12.21
CA PRO A 11 -18.58 -9.88 -13.18
C PRO A 11 -17.93 -8.54 -12.82
N ASP A 12 -18.66 -7.65 -12.13
CA ASP A 12 -18.17 -6.33 -11.73
C ASP A 12 -17.15 -6.45 -10.60
N LEU A 13 -17.44 -7.29 -9.59
CA LEU A 13 -16.52 -7.56 -8.47
C LEU A 13 -15.15 -8.04 -8.96
N LYS A 14 -15.14 -8.97 -9.93
CA LYS A 14 -13.89 -9.51 -10.47
C LYS A 14 -13.04 -8.42 -11.11
N GLN A 15 -13.65 -7.55 -11.92
CA GLN A 15 -12.92 -6.47 -12.61
C GLN A 15 -12.38 -5.45 -11.62
N GLU A 16 -13.19 -5.09 -10.63
CA GLU A 16 -12.75 -4.16 -9.60
C GLU A 16 -11.61 -4.74 -8.74
N LEU A 17 -11.67 -6.03 -8.38
CA LEU A 17 -10.58 -6.70 -7.68
C LEU A 17 -9.29 -6.75 -8.51
N LEU A 18 -9.41 -6.98 -9.83
CA LEU A 18 -8.25 -6.93 -10.74
C LEU A 18 -7.65 -5.52 -10.82
N ALA A 19 -8.48 -4.47 -10.85
CA ALA A 19 -8.00 -3.09 -10.80
C ALA A 19 -7.28 -2.80 -9.48
N LEU A 20 -7.80 -3.29 -8.35
CA LEU A 20 -7.15 -3.12 -7.05
C LEU A 20 -5.82 -3.89 -6.98
N ILE A 21 -5.73 -5.06 -7.61
CA ILE A 21 -4.48 -5.83 -7.73
C ILE A 21 -3.45 -5.04 -8.53
N ALA A 22 -3.81 -4.54 -9.71
CA ALA A 22 -2.92 -3.73 -10.53
C ALA A 22 -2.40 -2.49 -9.77
N LEU A 23 -3.29 -1.79 -9.06
CA LEU A 23 -2.89 -0.67 -8.21
C LEU A 23 -1.94 -1.08 -7.07
N SER A 24 -2.17 -2.26 -6.47
CA SER A 24 -1.29 -2.81 -5.44
C SER A 24 0.08 -3.23 -6.00
N GLU A 25 0.13 -3.71 -7.24
CA GLU A 25 1.39 -4.03 -7.94
C GLU A 25 2.18 -2.76 -8.26
N GLU A 26 1.52 -1.69 -8.71
CA GLU A 26 2.15 -0.37 -8.89
C GLU A 26 2.74 0.15 -7.57
N MET A 27 1.99 0.07 -6.47
CA MET A 27 2.47 0.46 -5.15
C MET A 27 3.68 -0.38 -4.70
N LEU A 28 3.66 -1.69 -4.97
CA LEU A 28 4.78 -2.56 -4.66
C LEU A 28 6.03 -2.18 -5.46
N ALA A 29 5.86 -1.84 -6.75
CA ALA A 29 6.97 -1.38 -7.59
C ALA A 29 7.61 -0.11 -7.01
N ILE A 30 6.81 0.89 -6.63
CA ILE A 30 7.31 2.12 -5.98
C ILE A 30 8.05 1.78 -4.67
N ALA A 31 7.50 0.87 -3.86
CA ALA A 31 8.12 0.49 -2.59
C ALA A 31 9.41 -0.35 -2.74
N GLN A 32 9.72 -0.83 -3.94
CA GLN A 32 10.94 -1.57 -4.25
C GLN A 32 12.06 -0.69 -4.83
N GLU A 33 11.78 0.57 -5.13
CA GLU A 33 12.78 1.52 -5.60
C GLU A 33 13.81 1.83 -4.50
N GLU A 34 15.05 2.10 -4.91
CA GLU A 34 16.12 2.48 -3.97
C GLU A 34 15.81 3.82 -3.27
N GLU A 35 15.26 4.77 -4.03
CA GLU A 35 14.74 6.04 -3.54
C GLU A 35 13.23 6.07 -3.70
N ILE A 36 12.52 5.65 -2.65
CA ILE A 36 11.05 5.59 -2.67
C ILE A 36 10.46 7.00 -2.75
N ASP A 37 9.63 7.26 -3.75
CA ASP A 37 8.73 8.41 -3.76
C ASP A 37 7.56 8.19 -2.78
N VAL A 38 7.77 8.64 -1.54
CA VAL A 38 6.79 8.48 -0.44
C VAL A 38 5.48 9.24 -0.72
N ASN A 39 5.51 10.33 -1.48
CA ASN A 39 4.30 11.09 -1.80
C ASN A 39 3.45 10.34 -2.80
N LEU A 40 4.07 9.82 -3.86
CA LEU A 40 3.38 8.99 -4.85
C LEU A 40 2.82 7.72 -4.22
N LEU A 41 3.59 7.06 -3.34
CA LEU A 41 3.12 5.87 -2.62
C LEU A 41 1.90 6.19 -1.74
N ALA A 42 1.89 7.34 -1.06
CA ALA A 42 0.76 7.78 -0.24
C ALA A 42 -0.49 8.13 -1.07
N GLU A 43 -0.32 8.78 -2.23
CA GLU A 43 -1.43 9.06 -3.15
C GLU A 43 -2.09 7.77 -3.63
N LYS A 44 -1.28 6.78 -4.04
CA LYS A 44 -1.75 5.48 -4.50
C LYS A 44 -2.46 4.70 -3.39
N GLU A 45 -1.95 4.73 -2.16
CA GLU A 45 -2.64 4.10 -1.02
C GLU A 45 -4.00 4.76 -0.74
N GLN A 46 -4.12 6.07 -0.89
CA GLN A 46 -5.41 6.75 -0.72
C GLN A 46 -6.43 6.27 -1.77
N GLN A 47 -6.02 6.14 -3.03
CA GLN A 47 -6.84 5.59 -4.11
C GLN A 47 -7.25 4.15 -3.81
N ARG A 48 -6.29 3.34 -3.35
CA ARG A 48 -6.49 1.93 -3.00
C ARG A 48 -7.45 1.75 -1.83
N SER A 49 -7.30 2.55 -0.79
CA SER A 49 -8.14 2.53 0.41
C SER A 49 -9.60 2.81 0.08
N ALA A 50 -9.86 3.77 -0.82
CA ALA A 50 -11.21 4.06 -1.30
C ALA A 50 -11.83 2.85 -2.04
N GLY A 51 -11.05 2.17 -2.88
CA GLY A 51 -11.48 0.92 -3.55
C GLY A 51 -11.79 -0.20 -2.56
N VAL A 52 -10.95 -0.39 -1.54
CA VAL A 52 -11.18 -1.38 -0.48
C VAL A 52 -12.46 -1.08 0.30
N GLN A 53 -12.70 0.19 0.65
CA GLN A 53 -13.92 0.61 1.34
C GLN A 53 -15.17 0.35 0.50
N HIS A 54 -15.09 0.62 -0.81
CA HIS A 54 -16.19 0.37 -1.74
C HIS A 54 -16.60 -1.11 -1.71
N PHE A 55 -15.65 -2.05 -1.73
CA PHE A 55 -15.96 -3.48 -1.67
C PHE A 55 -16.83 -3.83 -0.47
N PHE A 56 -16.42 -3.44 0.74
CA PHE A 56 -17.17 -3.74 1.97
C PHE A 56 -18.61 -3.20 1.98
N GLN A 57 -18.91 -2.21 1.13
CA GLN A 57 -20.23 -1.59 1.02
C GLN A 57 -21.05 -2.15 -0.16
N ALA A 58 -20.39 -2.50 -1.27
CA ALA A 58 -21.04 -2.84 -2.52
C ALA A 58 -21.39 -4.33 -2.69
N TYR A 59 -20.66 -5.23 -2.01
CA TYR A 59 -20.80 -6.67 -2.22
C TYR A 59 -21.03 -7.47 -0.95
N ASP A 60 -21.92 -8.45 -1.05
CA ASP A 60 -22.20 -9.42 -0.01
C ASP A 60 -21.07 -10.45 0.16
N LYS A 61 -21.02 -11.06 1.35
CA LYS A 61 -19.99 -12.06 1.70
C LYS A 61 -19.91 -13.25 0.72
N SER A 62 -21.03 -13.64 0.13
CA SER A 62 -21.11 -14.74 -0.83
C SER A 62 -20.39 -14.44 -2.14
N ALA A 63 -20.41 -13.18 -2.60
CA ALA A 63 -19.73 -12.76 -3.83
C ALA A 63 -18.20 -12.88 -3.70
N TYR A 64 -17.64 -12.67 -2.51
CA TYR A 64 -16.21 -12.87 -2.28
C TYR A 64 -15.76 -14.33 -2.36
N GLN A 65 -16.67 -15.29 -2.16
CA GLN A 65 -16.29 -16.70 -2.22
C GLN A 65 -15.92 -17.13 -3.64
N THR A 66 -16.55 -16.53 -4.66
CA THR A 66 -16.24 -16.85 -6.06
C THR A 66 -14.89 -16.30 -6.48
N GLU A 67 -14.42 -15.21 -5.87
CA GLU A 67 -13.15 -14.55 -6.20
C GLU A 67 -12.05 -14.76 -5.15
N LYS A 68 -12.11 -15.87 -4.40
CA LYS A 68 -11.17 -16.20 -3.31
C LYS A 68 -9.70 -16.09 -3.72
N GLN A 69 -9.37 -16.47 -4.95
CA GLN A 69 -7.99 -16.43 -5.43
C GLN A 69 -7.48 -14.99 -5.58
N LEU A 70 -8.29 -14.08 -6.13
CA LEU A 70 -7.93 -12.67 -6.28
C LEU A 70 -7.77 -11.98 -4.92
N LEU A 71 -8.64 -12.31 -3.97
CA LEU A 71 -8.52 -11.84 -2.59
C LEU A 71 -7.23 -12.35 -1.92
N SER A 72 -6.85 -13.60 -2.18
CA SER A 72 -5.57 -14.14 -1.70
C SER A 72 -4.38 -13.38 -2.32
N THR A 73 -4.45 -13.04 -3.61
CA THR A 73 -3.41 -12.23 -4.27
C THR A 73 -3.29 -10.86 -3.63
N LEU A 74 -4.40 -10.17 -3.38
CA LEU A 74 -4.40 -8.88 -2.67
C LEU A 74 -3.74 -8.98 -1.29
N GLN A 75 -4.08 -10.00 -0.51
CA GLN A 75 -3.47 -10.22 0.81
C GLN A 75 -1.97 -10.50 0.75
N GLN A 76 -1.50 -11.17 -0.31
CA GLN A 76 -0.07 -11.39 -0.53
C GLN A 76 0.65 -10.09 -0.90
N LEU A 77 0.03 -9.26 -1.74
CA LEU A 77 0.58 -7.95 -2.10
C LEU A 77 0.64 -7.02 -0.87
N ASP A 78 -0.41 -7.00 -0.02
CA ASP A 78 -0.42 -6.24 1.24
C ASP A 78 0.78 -6.57 2.12
N ARG A 79 1.08 -7.87 2.29
CA ARG A 79 2.23 -8.31 3.10
C ARG A 79 3.55 -7.87 2.50
N GLN A 80 3.69 -7.96 1.18
CA GLN A 80 4.91 -7.56 0.48
C GLN A 80 5.14 -6.04 0.58
N ILE A 81 4.12 -5.23 0.30
CA ILE A 81 4.18 -3.77 0.44
C ILE A 81 4.54 -3.40 1.88
N LEU A 82 3.85 -3.97 2.87
CA LEU A 82 4.13 -3.70 4.29
C LEU A 82 5.57 -4.07 4.66
N THR A 83 6.08 -5.18 4.15
CA THR A 83 7.46 -5.63 4.41
C THR A 83 8.45 -4.61 3.86
N ARG A 84 8.28 -4.18 2.60
CA ARG A 84 9.15 -3.18 1.96
C ARG A 84 9.11 -1.83 2.66
N CYS A 85 7.92 -1.34 3.01
CA CYS A 85 7.77 -0.10 3.76
C CYS A 85 8.48 -0.15 5.13
N ASN A 86 8.42 -1.29 5.83
CA ASN A 86 9.11 -1.46 7.11
C ASN A 86 10.63 -1.53 6.95
N GLU A 87 11.12 -2.22 5.93
CA GLU A 87 12.55 -2.26 5.58
C GLU A 87 13.07 -0.85 5.29
N TYR A 88 12.36 -0.09 4.45
CA TYR A 88 12.73 1.29 4.14
C TYR A 88 12.74 2.19 5.37
N LYS A 89 11.70 2.10 6.21
CA LYS A 89 11.63 2.85 7.48
C LYS A 89 12.83 2.55 8.38
N GLN A 90 13.26 1.29 8.46
CA GLN A 90 14.43 0.89 9.23
C GLN A 90 15.72 1.48 8.64
N THR A 91 15.90 1.39 7.32
CA THR A 91 17.04 1.99 6.61
C THR A 91 17.15 3.50 6.88
N VAL A 92 16.04 4.25 6.76
CA VAL A 92 16.01 5.69 7.05
C VAL A 92 16.36 5.97 8.51
N ALA A 93 15.84 5.18 9.45
CA ALA A 93 16.15 5.33 10.87
C ALA A 93 17.65 5.13 11.15
N ASP A 94 18.28 4.13 10.53
CA ASP A 94 19.70 3.84 10.69
C ASP A 94 20.58 4.94 10.08
N GLN A 95 20.21 5.46 8.91
CA GLN A 95 20.87 6.62 8.29
C GLN A 95 20.80 7.87 9.19
N LEU A 96 19.64 8.16 9.78
CA LEU A 96 19.46 9.29 10.70
C LEU A 96 20.31 9.15 11.97
N ILE A 97 20.42 7.93 12.51
CA ILE A 97 21.29 7.64 13.67
C ILE A 97 22.76 7.86 13.30
N GLY A 98 23.19 7.36 12.14
CA GLY A 98 24.53 7.55 11.60
C GLY A 98 24.89 9.04 11.44
N PHE A 99 23.97 9.82 10.85
CA PHE A 99 24.13 11.26 10.68
C PHE A 99 24.31 11.99 12.02
N LYS A 100 23.48 11.66 13.03
CA LYS A 100 23.60 12.25 14.38
C LYS A 100 24.94 11.91 15.05
N LYS A 101 25.44 10.68 14.90
CA LYS A 101 26.74 10.27 15.45
C LYS A 101 27.89 11.01 14.77
N ASN A 102 27.83 11.14 13.44
CA ASN A 102 28.85 11.86 12.66
C ASN A 102 28.88 13.36 12.99
N GLN A 103 27.72 14.01 13.17
CA GLN A 103 27.66 15.40 13.63
C GLN A 103 28.30 15.60 15.01
N LYS A 104 28.04 14.69 15.97
CA LYS A 104 28.68 14.75 17.30
C LYS A 104 30.19 14.62 17.20
N ALA A 105 30.69 13.70 16.36
CA ALA A 105 32.12 13.54 16.13
C ALA A 105 32.73 14.82 15.53
N VAL A 106 32.14 15.37 14.46
CA VAL A 106 32.62 16.61 13.82
C VAL A 106 32.66 17.78 14.80
N ASN A 107 31.63 17.95 15.64
CA ASN A 107 31.59 19.01 16.65
C ASN A 107 32.67 18.82 17.74
N ALA A 108 32.97 17.58 18.13
CA ALA A 108 34.05 17.29 19.06
C ALA A 108 35.45 17.61 18.49
N TYR A 109 35.64 17.45 17.17
CA TYR A 109 36.91 17.78 16.50
C TYR A 109 37.08 19.28 16.19
N LYS A 110 36.00 20.03 15.97
CA LYS A 110 36.04 21.50 15.76
C LYS A 110 36.14 22.33 17.04
N GLY A 111 35.91 21.72 18.21
CA GLY A 111 36.03 22.36 19.52
C GLY A 111 37.43 22.28 20.14
N LYS A 112 38.46 21.90 19.38
CA LYS A 112 39.87 21.92 19.78
C LYS A 112 40.63 23.04 19.09
#